data_AF-A0A7Y3MSV7-F1
#
_entry.id   AF-A0A7Y3MSV7-F1
#
_cell.length_a   1.000
_cell.length_b   1.000
_cell.length_c   1.000
_cell.angle_alpha   90.00
_cell.angle_beta   90.00
_cell.angle_gamma   90.00
#
_symmetry.space_group_name_H-M   'P 1'
#
loop_
_entity.id
_entity.type
_entity.pdbx_description
1 polymer ?
#
loop_
_entity_poly.entity_id
_entity_poly.type
_entity_poly.pdbx_seq_one_letter_code
_entity_poly.pdbx_strand_id
1 'polypeptide(L)'
;MSGSDASTLFDRHAKVAFIAACVVLAACGIGFRSAVGVLNVYLKKEPVELRDHFATIPSQLGPWELVAEGEKLTAEMVEELGTNLYLDRRYRRADDPDQWLGLHIAYYTGIIDAVPHVPDRCLVAGGFNTREPAANFALPLPRDRWREDPEHRHLSADVPFENVTIIDSITRRPVVVRMPVGETQLRATGFSHKKRPDSRMYAGYFFVANGRIAPTPEAVKMAAFRKSERYAYYCKVQFFTEGPLDFTVDDFVARSADFAEHLLPELMRCLPDWAEVQSRSATTPVASVSRTN
;
A
#
# COMPACT_ATOMS: atom_id res chain seq x y z
N MET A 1 54.56 13.20 -61.63
CA MET A 1 53.44 13.75 -60.83
C MET A 1 53.41 13.01 -59.51
N SER A 2 53.73 13.74 -58.44
CA SER A 2 53.83 13.24 -57.07
C SER A 2 52.43 13.01 -56.50
N GLY A 3 52.19 11.82 -55.95
CA GLY A 3 51.03 11.52 -55.11
C GLY A 3 51.55 10.92 -53.81
N SER A 4 51.74 11.77 -52.80
CA SER A 4 52.10 11.35 -51.45
C SER A 4 50.87 10.80 -50.73
N ASP A 5 50.75 9.48 -50.64
CA ASP A 5 49.85 8.85 -49.68
C ASP A 5 50.46 9.01 -48.27
N ALA A 6 50.04 10.08 -47.59
CA ALA A 6 50.35 10.32 -46.20
C ALA A 6 49.56 9.31 -45.34
N SER A 7 50.15 8.14 -45.11
CA SER A 7 49.69 7.24 -44.07
C SER A 7 49.75 7.98 -42.73
N THR A 8 48.59 8.32 -42.18
CA THR A 8 48.47 8.93 -40.84
C THR A 8 48.94 7.93 -39.80
N LEU A 9 50.24 7.94 -39.51
CA LEU A 9 50.83 7.25 -38.37
C LEU A 9 50.30 7.92 -37.12
N PHE A 10 49.25 7.34 -36.53
CA PHE A 10 48.74 7.77 -35.23
C PHE A 10 49.90 7.90 -34.24
N ASP A 11 50.10 9.11 -33.72
CA ASP A 11 51.09 9.45 -32.70
C ASP A 11 51.02 8.43 -31.55
N ARG A 12 52.18 7.97 -31.08
CA ARG A 12 52.28 7.02 -29.96
C ARG A 12 51.52 7.53 -28.74
N HIS A 13 51.51 8.84 -28.52
CA HIS A 13 50.74 9.47 -27.44
C HIS A 13 49.22 9.35 -27.68
N ALA A 14 48.75 9.51 -28.92
CA ALA A 14 47.35 9.33 -29.27
C ALA A 14 46.88 7.87 -29.11
N LYS A 15 47.73 6.89 -29.46
CA LYS A 15 47.43 5.46 -29.24
C LYS A 15 47.33 5.12 -27.75
N VAL A 16 48.25 5.64 -26.93
CA VAL A 16 48.23 5.43 -25.47
C VAL A 16 46.99 6.09 -24.86
N ALA A 17 46.65 7.31 -25.25
CA ALA A 17 45.45 8.00 -24.79
C ALA A 17 44.17 7.25 -25.19
N PHE A 18 44.10 6.73 -26.42
CA PHE A 18 42.97 5.94 -26.89
C PHE A 18 42.81 4.63 -26.11
N ILE A 19 43.90 3.89 -25.89
CA ILE A 19 43.87 2.65 -25.09
C ILE A 19 43.45 2.96 -23.66
N ALA A 20 43.99 4.02 -23.04
CA ALA A 20 43.59 4.43 -21.70
C ALA A 20 42.10 4.77 -21.64
N ALA A 21 41.58 5.51 -22.63
CA ALA A 21 40.16 5.83 -22.72
C ALA A 21 39.29 4.56 -22.87
N CYS A 22 39.69 3.60 -23.71
CA CYS A 22 39.00 2.33 -23.86
C CYS A 22 39.01 1.50 -22.55
N VAL A 23 40.12 1.47 -21.83
CA VAL A 23 40.24 0.77 -20.54
C VAL A 23 39.35 1.43 -19.49
N VAL A 24 39.34 2.76 -19.41
CA VAL A 24 38.44 3.50 -18.50
C VAL A 24 36.99 3.24 -18.87
N LEU A 25 36.61 3.31 -20.14
CA LEU A 25 35.25 3.00 -20.61
C LEU A 25 34.82 1.57 -20.26
N ALA A 26 35.69 0.59 -20.49
CA ALA A 26 35.43 -0.80 -20.15
C ALA A 26 35.30 -0.98 -18.63
N ALA A 27 36.19 -0.38 -17.85
CA ALA A 27 36.15 -0.43 -16.39
C ALA A 27 34.89 0.25 -15.82
N CYS A 28 34.50 1.41 -16.37
CA CYS A 28 33.26 2.09 -16.00
C CYS A 28 32.02 1.29 -16.42
N GLY A 29 32.01 0.68 -17.61
CA GLY A 29 30.89 -0.15 -18.07
C GLY A 29 30.69 -1.41 -17.23
N ILE A 30 31.79 -2.13 -16.92
CA ILE A 30 31.78 -3.30 -16.04
C ILE A 30 31.39 -2.87 -14.61
N GLY A 31 32.03 -1.83 -14.09
CA GLY A 31 31.76 -1.28 -12.76
C GLY A 31 30.31 -0.82 -12.61
N PHE A 32 29.75 -0.15 -13.62
CA PHE A 32 28.35 0.26 -13.64
C PHE A 32 27.40 -0.94 -13.72
N ARG A 33 27.67 -1.95 -14.56
CA ARG A 33 26.84 -3.16 -14.64
C ARG A 33 26.85 -3.94 -13.33
N SER A 34 28.01 -4.07 -12.68
CA SER A 34 28.15 -4.68 -11.37
C SER A 34 27.45 -3.87 -10.28
N ALA A 35 27.62 -2.54 -10.29
CA ALA A 35 26.95 -1.64 -9.35
C ALA A 35 25.44 -1.69 -9.51
N VAL A 36 24.92 -1.67 -10.74
CA VAL A 36 23.49 -1.83 -11.03
C VAL A 36 23.00 -3.20 -10.59
N GLY A 37 23.74 -4.29 -10.86
CA GLY A 37 23.36 -5.63 -10.40
C GLY A 37 23.22 -5.70 -8.87
N VAL A 38 24.16 -5.12 -8.14
CA VAL A 38 24.13 -5.07 -6.66
C VAL A 38 23.02 -4.13 -6.17
N LEU A 39 22.91 -2.91 -6.72
CA LEU A 39 21.91 -1.92 -6.32
C LEU A 39 20.47 -2.36 -6.65
N ASN A 40 20.26 -3.06 -7.76
CA ASN A 40 18.95 -3.57 -8.19
C ASN A 40 18.43 -4.66 -7.23
N VAL A 41 19.32 -5.48 -6.66
CA VAL A 41 18.94 -6.46 -5.62
C VAL A 41 18.47 -5.76 -4.33
N TYR A 42 19.02 -4.59 -3.98
CA TYR A 42 18.54 -3.80 -2.84
C TYR A 42 17.26 -2.99 -3.13
N LEU A 43 16.94 -2.75 -4.41
CA LEU A 43 15.73 -2.04 -4.82
C LEU A 43 14.54 -2.98 -5.01
N LYS A 44 14.76 -4.21 -5.47
CA LYS A 44 13.69 -5.19 -5.71
C LYS A 44 13.21 -5.81 -4.39
N LYS A 45 12.08 -5.32 -3.92
CA LYS A 45 11.30 -5.89 -2.82
C LYS A 45 10.76 -7.27 -3.18
N GLU A 46 10.82 -8.18 -2.20
CA GLU A 46 10.17 -9.47 -2.30
C GLU A 46 8.70 -9.38 -1.90
N PRO A 47 7.81 -10.16 -2.54
CA PRO A 47 6.42 -10.22 -2.18
C PRO A 47 6.22 -10.88 -0.82
N VAL A 48 5.09 -10.57 -0.19
CA VAL A 48 4.61 -11.17 1.05
C VAL A 48 3.19 -11.61 0.79
N GLU A 49 2.93 -12.90 1.00
CA GLU A 49 1.58 -13.43 0.81
C GLU A 49 0.65 -12.98 1.94
N LEU A 50 -0.63 -12.84 1.62
CA LEU A 50 -1.68 -12.66 2.62
C LEU A 50 -1.68 -13.86 3.58
N ARG A 51 -1.98 -13.61 4.87
CA ARG A 51 -2.18 -14.67 5.87
C ARG A 51 -3.49 -15.41 5.64
N ASP A 52 -4.49 -14.69 5.16
CA ASP A 52 -5.83 -15.21 4.88
C ASP A 52 -6.48 -14.41 3.75
N HIS A 53 -7.48 -15.00 3.09
CA HIS A 53 -8.18 -14.38 1.98
C HIS A 53 -9.18 -13.33 2.48
N PHE A 54 -9.32 -12.18 1.81
CA PHE A 54 -10.27 -11.13 2.23
C PHE A 54 -11.73 -11.58 2.32
N ALA A 55 -12.08 -12.67 1.63
CA ALA A 55 -13.40 -13.28 1.75
C ALA A 55 -13.72 -13.76 3.18
N THR A 56 -12.72 -14.01 4.03
CA THR A 56 -12.90 -14.42 5.43
C THR A 56 -13.24 -13.26 6.36
N ILE A 57 -13.17 -12.00 5.88
CA ILE A 57 -13.74 -10.86 6.61
C ILE A 57 -15.23 -11.16 6.83
N PRO A 58 -15.75 -11.04 8.07
CA PRO A 58 -17.13 -11.39 8.37
C PRO A 58 -18.18 -10.61 7.57
N SER A 59 -19.32 -11.24 7.35
CA SER A 59 -20.53 -10.57 6.85
C SER A 59 -21.17 -9.67 7.91
N GLN A 60 -20.82 -9.83 9.18
CA GLN A 60 -21.30 -9.01 10.29
C GLN A 60 -20.09 -8.42 11.04
N LEU A 61 -20.00 -7.10 11.07
CA LEU A 61 -18.92 -6.33 11.70
C LEU A 61 -19.53 -5.39 12.75
N GLY A 62 -19.64 -5.87 14.00
CA GLY A 62 -20.37 -5.13 15.04
C GLY A 62 -21.83 -4.88 14.63
N PRO A 63 -22.32 -3.62 14.62
CA PRO A 63 -23.67 -3.29 14.17
C PRO A 63 -23.83 -3.27 12.65
N TRP A 64 -22.78 -3.57 11.87
CA TRP A 64 -22.81 -3.51 10.41
C TRP A 64 -23.04 -4.89 9.79
N GLU A 65 -23.99 -4.96 8.86
CA GLU A 65 -24.37 -6.18 8.15
C GLU A 65 -24.10 -6.02 6.65
N LEU A 66 -23.52 -7.06 6.05
CA LEU A 66 -23.29 -7.15 4.61
C LEU A 66 -24.64 -7.21 3.88
N VAL A 67 -24.87 -6.25 2.98
CA VAL A 67 -26.10 -6.17 2.18
C VAL A 67 -25.89 -6.42 0.69
N ALA A 68 -24.65 -6.26 0.21
CA ALA A 68 -24.31 -6.59 -1.17
C ALA A 68 -22.82 -6.90 -1.31
N GLU A 69 -22.49 -7.86 -2.17
CA GLU A 69 -21.15 -8.01 -2.71
C GLU A 69 -21.01 -7.15 -3.98
N GLY A 70 -19.81 -6.63 -4.22
CA GLY A 70 -19.52 -5.92 -5.46
C GLY A 70 -19.53 -6.86 -6.66
N GLU A 71 -19.85 -6.32 -7.83
CA GLU A 71 -19.67 -7.06 -9.07
C GLU A 71 -18.20 -7.39 -9.27
N LYS A 72 -17.93 -8.58 -9.81
CA LYS A 72 -16.57 -8.97 -10.16
C LYS A 72 -16.05 -8.00 -11.21
N LEU A 73 -14.96 -7.30 -10.88
CA LEU A 73 -14.28 -6.41 -11.82
C LEU A 73 -13.91 -7.15 -13.12
N THR A 74 -14.06 -6.46 -14.25
CA THR A 74 -13.66 -6.99 -15.55
C THR A 74 -12.14 -7.17 -15.60
N ALA A 75 -11.64 -7.96 -16.56
CA ALA A 75 -10.20 -8.17 -16.72
C ALA A 75 -9.45 -6.83 -16.91
N GLU A 76 -10.02 -5.90 -17.68
CA GLU A 76 -9.48 -4.56 -17.89
C GLU A 76 -9.42 -3.76 -16.59
N MET A 77 -10.48 -3.80 -15.77
CA MET A 77 -10.49 -3.11 -14.47
C MET A 77 -9.51 -3.72 -13.47
N VAL A 78 -9.28 -5.03 -13.51
CA VAL A 78 -8.27 -5.72 -12.68
C VAL A 78 -6.84 -5.35 -13.12
N GLU A 79 -6.61 -5.25 -14.44
CA GLU A 79 -5.34 -4.79 -15.00
C GLU A 79 -5.04 -3.33 -14.58
N GLU A 80 -6.03 -2.44 -14.70
CA GLU A 80 -5.92 -1.06 -14.21
C GLU A 80 -5.69 -1.03 -12.70
N LEU A 81 -6.43 -1.82 -11.92
CA LEU A 81 -6.23 -1.89 -10.47
C LEU A 81 -4.81 -2.37 -10.13
N GLY A 82 -4.18 -3.18 -10.98
CA GLY A 82 -2.81 -3.67 -10.79
C GLY A 82 -2.70 -4.82 -9.78
N THR A 83 -3.83 -5.39 -9.36
CA THR A 83 -3.89 -6.56 -8.46
C THR A 83 -5.21 -7.31 -8.63
N ASN A 84 -5.15 -8.64 -8.51
CA ASN A 84 -6.32 -9.51 -8.43
C ASN A 84 -6.73 -9.83 -6.97
N LEU A 85 -6.00 -9.30 -5.99
CA LEU A 85 -6.27 -9.45 -4.57
C LEU A 85 -7.09 -8.27 -4.06
N TYR A 86 -8.40 -8.31 -4.29
CA TYR A 86 -9.32 -7.25 -3.91
C TYR A 86 -10.63 -7.80 -3.31
N LEU A 87 -11.36 -6.93 -2.61
CA LEU A 87 -12.69 -7.20 -2.09
C LEU A 87 -13.56 -5.95 -2.22
N ASP A 88 -14.75 -6.13 -2.81
CA ASP A 88 -15.79 -5.11 -2.88
C ASP A 88 -17.04 -5.60 -2.14
N ARG A 89 -17.49 -4.82 -1.16
CA ARG A 89 -18.69 -5.12 -0.36
C ARG A 89 -19.44 -3.85 0.01
N ARG A 90 -20.73 -3.98 0.31
CA ARG A 90 -21.54 -2.92 0.89
C ARG A 90 -22.10 -3.39 2.22
N TYR A 91 -21.83 -2.63 3.26
CA TYR A 91 -22.37 -2.85 4.59
C TYR A 91 -23.43 -1.81 4.91
N ARG A 92 -24.40 -2.19 5.73
CA ARG A 92 -25.46 -1.32 6.24
C ARG A 92 -25.55 -1.49 7.74
N ARG A 93 -25.82 -0.41 8.46
CA ARG A 93 -26.00 -0.45 9.90
C ARG A 93 -27.36 -1.07 10.23
N ALA A 94 -27.40 -1.98 11.21
CA ALA A 94 -28.60 -2.73 11.56
C ALA A 94 -29.67 -1.87 12.26
N ASP A 95 -29.24 -0.89 13.05
CA ASP A 95 -30.07 0.06 13.80
C ASP A 95 -30.48 1.29 12.99
N ASP A 96 -29.77 1.60 11.90
CA ASP A 96 -30.10 2.69 10.97
C ASP A 96 -29.88 2.25 9.51
N PRO A 97 -30.93 1.75 8.83
CA PRO A 97 -30.83 1.24 7.47
C PRO A 97 -30.44 2.29 6.42
N ASP A 98 -30.58 3.58 6.70
CA ASP A 98 -30.15 4.63 5.76
C ASP A 98 -28.64 4.86 5.84
N GLN A 99 -27.99 4.38 6.90
CA GLN A 99 -26.53 4.35 7.02
C GLN A 99 -25.95 3.12 6.36
N TRP A 100 -25.38 3.32 5.19
CA TRP A 100 -24.58 2.31 4.52
C TRP A 100 -23.18 2.84 4.23
N LEU A 101 -22.26 1.92 3.96
CA LEU A 101 -20.89 2.19 3.58
C LEU A 101 -20.40 1.12 2.61
N GLY A 102 -19.90 1.55 1.46
CA GLY A 102 -19.21 0.70 0.51
C GLY A 102 -17.75 0.55 0.91
N LEU A 103 -17.28 -0.69 0.92
CA LEU A 103 -15.91 -1.09 1.23
C LEU A 103 -15.25 -1.61 -0.05
N HIS A 104 -14.09 -1.03 -0.37
CA HIS A 104 -13.19 -1.55 -1.39
C HIS A 104 -11.80 -1.74 -0.77
N ILE A 105 -11.26 -2.95 -0.85
CA ILE A 105 -9.93 -3.32 -0.38
C ILE A 105 -9.11 -3.84 -1.56
N ALA A 106 -7.85 -3.43 -1.67
CA ALA A 106 -6.93 -3.95 -2.68
C ALA A 106 -5.51 -4.12 -2.11
N TYR A 107 -4.92 -5.28 -2.32
CA TYR A 107 -3.61 -5.65 -1.78
C TYR A 107 -2.53 -5.72 -2.85
N TYR A 108 -1.38 -5.15 -2.54
CA TYR A 108 -0.25 -5.04 -3.44
C TYR A 108 1.01 -5.51 -2.73
N THR A 109 1.80 -6.35 -3.41
CA THR A 109 3.06 -6.84 -2.86
C THR A 109 4.05 -7.15 -3.97
N GLY A 110 5.35 -7.07 -3.67
CA GLY A 110 6.45 -7.35 -4.62
C GLY A 110 6.55 -6.40 -5.82
N ILE A 111 5.54 -5.58 -6.07
CA ILE A 111 5.49 -4.56 -7.12
C ILE A 111 5.54 -3.19 -6.45
N ILE A 112 6.59 -2.46 -6.78
CA ILE A 112 6.99 -1.24 -6.07
C ILE A 112 6.59 -0.02 -6.90
N ASP A 113 6.45 -0.14 -8.22
CA ASP A 113 6.22 1.03 -9.08
C ASP A 113 4.75 1.30 -9.44
N ALA A 114 3.81 0.49 -8.94
CA ALA A 114 2.39 0.73 -9.17
C ALA A 114 1.91 1.95 -8.36
N VAL A 115 1.51 3.02 -9.05
CA VAL A 115 0.84 4.17 -8.43
C VAL A 115 -0.52 3.70 -7.93
N PRO A 116 -0.82 3.78 -6.63
CA PRO A 116 -2.10 3.31 -6.11
C PRO A 116 -3.27 4.06 -6.77
N HIS A 117 -4.26 3.32 -7.26
CA HIS A 117 -5.52 3.89 -7.71
C HIS A 117 -6.30 4.43 -6.52
N VAL A 118 -6.47 5.75 -6.46
CA VAL A 118 -7.17 6.47 -5.38
C VAL A 118 -8.43 7.15 -5.88
N PRO A 119 -9.49 7.26 -5.05
CA PRO A 119 -10.77 7.85 -5.45
C PRO A 119 -10.63 9.30 -5.92
N ASP A 120 -9.68 10.06 -5.38
CA ASP A 120 -9.36 11.44 -5.77
C ASP A 120 -9.14 11.61 -7.28
N ARG A 121 -8.62 10.57 -7.95
CA ARG A 121 -8.36 10.57 -9.40
C ARG A 121 -9.41 9.78 -10.15
N CYS A 122 -9.76 8.59 -9.64
CA CYS A 122 -10.61 7.65 -10.35
C CYS A 122 -12.08 8.10 -10.41
N LEU A 123 -12.63 8.70 -9.35
CA LEU A 123 -14.02 9.17 -9.37
C LEU A 123 -14.19 10.40 -10.27
N VAL A 124 -13.20 11.30 -10.30
CA VAL A 124 -13.21 12.44 -11.22
C VAL A 124 -13.18 11.95 -12.68
N ALA A 125 -12.31 11.00 -12.99
CA ALA A 125 -12.26 10.33 -14.29
C ALA A 125 -13.58 9.61 -14.63
N GLY A 126 -14.20 8.98 -13.63
CA GLY A 126 -15.52 8.32 -13.71
C GLY A 126 -16.72 9.27 -13.83
N GLY A 127 -16.50 10.58 -13.97
CA GLY A 127 -17.56 11.54 -14.25
C GLY A 127 -18.19 12.19 -13.02
N PHE A 128 -17.52 12.17 -11.86
CA PHE A 128 -17.92 12.95 -10.70
C PHE A 128 -17.23 14.33 -10.68
N ASN A 129 -17.87 15.31 -10.05
CA ASN A 129 -17.28 16.61 -9.78
C ASN A 129 -16.83 16.67 -8.32
N THR A 130 -15.61 17.11 -8.08
CA THR A 130 -15.11 17.40 -6.73
C THR A 130 -15.86 18.60 -6.15
N ARG A 131 -16.50 18.41 -4.99
CA ARG A 131 -17.14 19.47 -4.20
C ARG A 131 -16.19 20.00 -3.13
N GLU A 132 -15.54 19.08 -2.44
CA GLU A 132 -14.59 19.38 -1.37
C GLU A 132 -13.27 18.69 -1.71
N PRO A 133 -12.14 19.43 -1.68
CA PRO A 133 -10.85 18.87 -2.02
C PRO A 133 -10.41 17.82 -1.01
N ALA A 134 -9.58 16.89 -1.48
CA ALA A 134 -9.07 15.79 -0.68
C ALA A 134 -8.22 16.30 0.51
N ALA A 135 -8.63 15.96 1.74
CA ALA A 135 -7.93 16.33 2.97
C ALA A 135 -7.74 15.10 3.89
N ASN A 136 -6.76 15.17 4.80
CA ASN A 136 -6.55 14.12 5.79
C ASN A 136 -7.28 14.49 7.08
N PHE A 137 -8.16 13.60 7.53
CA PHE A 137 -8.91 13.73 8.76
C PHE A 137 -8.43 12.67 9.75
N ALA A 138 -8.42 13.01 11.04
CA ALA A 138 -8.19 11.99 12.06
C ALA A 138 -9.32 10.95 11.98
N LEU A 139 -8.96 9.67 11.99
CA LEU A 139 -9.91 8.56 12.07
C LEU A 139 -9.89 8.04 13.51
N PRO A 140 -10.80 8.53 14.39
CA PRO A 140 -10.77 8.19 15.81
C PRO A 140 -11.21 6.74 16.01
N LEU A 141 -10.24 5.85 16.20
CA LEU A 141 -10.53 4.45 16.56
C LEU A 141 -10.44 4.28 18.08
N PRO A 142 -11.44 3.67 18.73
CA PRO A 142 -11.33 3.30 20.14
C PRO A 142 -10.10 2.40 20.38
N ARG A 143 -9.24 2.81 21.31
CA ARG A 143 -8.02 2.09 21.70
C ARG A 143 -8.13 1.43 23.08
N ASP A 144 -9.32 1.42 23.67
CA ASP A 144 -9.61 0.82 24.99
C ASP A 144 -9.27 -0.67 25.05
N ARG A 145 -9.37 -1.38 23.91
CA ARG A 145 -9.04 -2.81 23.78
C ARG A 145 -7.61 -3.10 23.32
N TRP A 146 -6.87 -2.07 22.93
CA TRP A 146 -5.54 -2.22 22.39
C TRP A 146 -4.54 -2.38 23.53
N ARG A 147 -3.60 -3.31 23.41
CA ARG A 147 -2.56 -3.57 24.40
C ARG A 147 -1.22 -3.53 23.72
N GLU A 148 -0.24 -2.91 24.36
CA GLU A 148 1.13 -2.91 23.85
C GLU A 148 1.66 -4.36 23.75
N ASP A 149 2.34 -4.67 22.65
CA ASP A 149 3.08 -5.92 22.48
C ASP A 149 4.49 -5.73 23.07
N PRO A 150 4.81 -6.41 24.19
CA PRO A 150 6.09 -6.22 24.87
C PRO A 150 7.27 -6.87 24.12
N GLU A 151 7.01 -7.77 23.18
CA GLU A 151 8.03 -8.55 22.49
C GLU A 151 8.39 -7.97 21.12
N HIS A 152 7.44 -7.29 20.47
CA HIS A 152 7.59 -6.87 19.08
C HIS A 152 7.46 -5.37 18.91
N ARG A 153 8.43 -4.79 18.21
CA ARG A 153 8.46 -3.37 17.83
C ARG A 153 8.57 -3.23 16.33
N HIS A 154 7.91 -2.21 15.79
CA HIS A 154 8.04 -1.88 14.38
C HIS A 154 9.41 -1.25 14.13
N LEU A 155 10.37 -2.04 13.62
CA LEU A 155 11.79 -1.65 13.52
C LEU A 155 12.02 -0.28 12.86
N SER A 156 11.30 0.01 11.78
CA SER A 156 11.45 1.26 11.01
C SER A 156 10.83 2.50 11.67
N ALA A 157 9.83 2.32 12.53
CA ALA A 157 9.10 3.40 13.18
C ALA A 157 9.55 3.57 14.65
N ASP A 158 10.28 2.59 15.17
CA ASP A 158 10.79 2.53 16.52
C ASP A 158 9.69 2.70 17.60
N VAL A 159 8.53 2.08 17.35
CA VAL A 159 7.39 2.04 18.28
C VAL A 159 6.96 0.59 18.51
N PRO A 160 6.48 0.24 19.71
CA PRO A 160 5.90 -1.08 19.94
C PRO A 160 4.67 -1.28 19.07
N PHE A 161 4.43 -2.52 18.67
CA PHE A 161 3.13 -2.87 18.11
C PHE A 161 2.08 -2.84 19.22
N GLU A 162 0.83 -2.61 18.84
CA GLU A 162 -0.31 -2.84 19.71
C GLU A 162 -1.05 -4.07 19.19
N ASN A 163 -1.67 -4.83 20.08
CA ASN A 163 -2.47 -6.00 19.73
C ASN A 163 -3.90 -5.87 20.28
N VAL A 164 -4.81 -6.56 19.59
CA VAL A 164 -6.20 -6.74 19.99
C VAL A 164 -6.51 -8.22 19.91
N THR A 165 -7.33 -8.73 20.83
CA THR A 165 -7.86 -10.08 20.75
C THR A 165 -9.24 -10.05 20.11
N ILE A 166 -9.42 -10.77 19.01
CA ILE A 166 -10.72 -10.97 18.34
C ILE A 166 -11.12 -12.44 18.36
N ILE A 167 -12.41 -12.73 18.18
CA ILE A 167 -12.90 -14.10 17.98
C ILE A 167 -12.95 -14.35 16.49
N ASP A 168 -12.12 -15.27 16.01
CA ASP A 168 -12.11 -15.65 14.60
C ASP A 168 -13.48 -16.23 14.22
N SER A 169 -14.10 -15.65 13.19
CA SER A 169 -15.49 -15.92 12.82
C SER A 169 -15.74 -17.35 12.34
N ILE A 170 -14.70 -17.99 11.79
CA ILE A 170 -14.73 -19.35 11.23
C ILE A 170 -14.45 -20.37 12.33
N THR A 171 -13.34 -20.23 13.03
CA THR A 171 -12.87 -21.21 14.02
C THR A 171 -13.49 -21.01 15.41
N ARG A 172 -14.11 -19.85 15.65
CA ARG A 172 -14.69 -19.43 16.94
C ARG A 172 -13.69 -19.41 18.09
N ARG A 173 -12.40 -19.23 17.78
CA ARG A 173 -11.32 -19.17 18.77
C ARG A 173 -10.80 -17.74 18.93
N PRO A 174 -10.32 -17.37 20.13
CA PRO A 174 -9.63 -16.10 20.30
C PRO A 174 -8.31 -16.12 19.52
N VAL A 175 -8.06 -15.05 18.77
CA VAL A 175 -6.83 -14.81 18.01
C VAL A 175 -6.30 -13.43 18.38
N VAL A 176 -5.01 -13.36 18.69
CA VAL A 176 -4.29 -12.10 18.90
C VAL A 176 -3.86 -11.55 17.56
N VAL A 177 -4.25 -10.31 17.27
CA VAL A 177 -3.95 -9.61 16.02
C VAL A 177 -3.16 -8.35 16.33
N ARG A 178 -2.00 -8.19 15.68
CA ARG A 178 -1.21 -6.96 15.77
C ARG A 178 -1.80 -5.89 14.86
N MET A 179 -2.04 -4.72 15.43
CA MET A 179 -2.60 -3.55 14.78
C MET A 179 -1.50 -2.75 14.08
N PRO A 180 -1.84 -1.98 13.03
CA PRO A 180 -0.85 -1.19 12.32
C PRO A 180 -0.43 -0.01 13.19
N VAL A 181 0.86 0.33 13.12
CA VAL A 181 1.41 1.46 13.89
C VAL A 181 1.10 2.80 13.22
N GLY A 182 1.15 3.87 14.02
CA GLY A 182 0.98 5.24 13.56
C GLY A 182 -0.42 5.82 13.81
N GLU A 183 -0.57 7.09 13.49
CA GLU A 183 -1.84 7.80 13.60
C GLU A 183 -2.80 7.31 12.50
N THR A 184 -4.01 6.96 12.92
CA THR A 184 -5.08 6.55 12.01
C THR A 184 -5.70 7.80 11.40
N GLN A 185 -5.50 7.97 10.09
CA GLN A 185 -6.02 9.09 9.33
C GLN A 185 -6.78 8.57 8.11
N LEU A 186 -7.91 9.19 7.82
CA LEU A 186 -8.71 8.95 6.62
C LEU A 186 -8.53 10.12 5.68
N ARG A 187 -8.03 9.86 4.46
CA ARG A 187 -8.01 10.86 3.41
C ARG A 187 -9.37 10.86 2.71
N ALA A 188 -10.15 11.92 2.88
CA ALA A 188 -11.53 12.00 2.39
C ALA A 188 -11.72 13.16 1.39
N THR A 189 -12.62 12.93 0.43
CA THR A 189 -12.95 13.85 -0.65
C THR A 189 -14.46 13.86 -0.87
N GLY A 190 -15.04 15.05 -1.01
CA GLY A 190 -16.47 15.23 -1.30
C GLY A 190 -16.73 15.34 -2.80
N PHE A 191 -17.76 14.64 -3.28
CA PHE A 191 -18.13 14.51 -4.69
C PHE A 191 -19.61 14.81 -4.92
N SER A 192 -19.92 15.21 -6.15
CA SER A 192 -21.27 15.22 -6.71
C SER A 192 -21.29 14.53 -8.06
N HIS A 193 -22.43 13.93 -8.40
CA HIS A 193 -22.66 13.37 -9.71
C HIS A 193 -22.96 14.49 -10.72
N LYS A 194 -22.35 14.46 -11.92
CA LYS A 194 -22.56 15.51 -12.94
C LYS A 194 -24.02 15.74 -13.32
N LYS A 195 -24.84 14.68 -13.34
CA LYS A 195 -26.29 14.75 -13.64
C LYS A 195 -27.17 15.05 -12.43
N ARG A 196 -26.65 14.92 -11.21
CA ARG A 196 -27.36 15.16 -9.94
C ARG A 196 -26.45 16.01 -9.05
N PRO A 197 -26.29 17.31 -9.34
CA PRO A 197 -25.35 18.17 -8.62
C PRO A 197 -25.65 18.24 -7.11
N ASP A 198 -26.91 17.96 -6.74
CA ASP A 198 -27.38 17.88 -5.36
C ASP A 198 -26.98 16.59 -4.63
N SER A 199 -26.47 15.56 -5.31
CA SER A 199 -25.96 14.37 -4.61
C SER A 199 -24.81 14.73 -3.67
N ARG A 200 -24.80 14.17 -2.47
CA ARG A 200 -23.66 14.24 -1.54
C ARG A 200 -23.02 12.87 -1.46
N MET A 201 -21.87 12.72 -2.10
CA MET A 201 -21.08 11.50 -2.01
C MET A 201 -19.74 11.83 -1.37
N TYR A 202 -19.30 11.00 -0.44
CA TYR A 202 -17.93 11.05 0.04
C TYR A 202 -17.25 9.72 -0.28
N ALA A 203 -15.98 9.81 -0.66
CA ALA A 203 -15.10 8.67 -0.68
C ALA A 203 -13.86 9.01 0.13
N GLY A 204 -13.40 8.05 0.92
CA GLY A 204 -12.22 8.19 1.73
C GLY A 204 -11.39 6.94 1.71
N TYR A 205 -10.11 7.07 1.97
CA TYR A 205 -9.20 5.93 1.97
C TYR A 205 -8.02 6.16 2.91
N PHE A 206 -7.38 5.05 3.26
CA PHE A 206 -6.06 5.01 3.84
C PHE A 206 -5.36 3.73 3.37
N PHE A 207 -4.09 3.61 3.70
CA PHE A 207 -3.32 2.41 3.42
C PHE A 207 -2.74 1.81 4.69
N VAL A 208 -2.59 0.49 4.69
CA VAL A 208 -1.67 -0.22 5.58
C VAL A 208 -0.47 -0.63 4.75
N ALA A 209 0.67 0.01 4.96
CA ALA A 209 1.91 -0.28 4.25
C ALA A 209 2.95 -0.81 5.25
N ASN A 210 3.44 -2.03 5.04
CA ASN A 210 4.43 -2.65 5.92
C ASN A 210 4.06 -2.52 7.42
N GLY A 211 2.81 -2.87 7.78
CA GLY A 211 2.33 -2.78 9.16
C GLY A 211 2.16 -1.37 9.74
N ARG A 212 2.15 -0.32 8.90
CA ARG A 212 1.96 1.07 9.31
C ARG A 212 0.80 1.73 8.56
N ILE A 213 0.06 2.61 9.23
CA ILE A 213 -0.93 3.47 8.56
C ILE A 213 -0.23 4.53 7.69
N ALA A 214 -0.68 4.65 6.45
CA ALA A 214 -0.27 5.66 5.51
C ALA A 214 -1.50 6.32 4.87
N PRO A 215 -1.77 7.62 5.09
CA PRO A 215 -2.98 8.27 4.57
C PRO A 215 -2.88 8.67 3.08
N THR A 216 -1.68 8.64 2.48
CA THR A 216 -1.47 9.07 1.10
C THR A 216 -0.60 8.09 0.31
N PRO A 217 -0.69 8.09 -1.04
CA PRO A 217 0.22 7.33 -1.89
C PRO A 217 1.71 7.65 -1.63
N GLU A 218 2.03 8.90 -1.33
CA GLU A 218 3.38 9.33 -1.01
C GLU A 218 3.84 8.72 0.33
N ALA A 219 2.95 8.64 1.33
CA ALA A 219 3.25 7.99 2.60
C ALA A 219 3.46 6.48 2.43
N VAL A 220 2.73 5.82 1.52
CA VAL A 220 3.00 4.42 1.14
C VAL A 220 4.40 4.29 0.57
N LYS A 221 4.80 5.21 -0.32
CA LYS A 221 6.17 5.23 -0.86
C LYS A 221 7.21 5.33 0.25
N MET A 222 7.01 6.23 1.20
CA MET A 222 7.94 6.42 2.32
C MET A 222 7.98 5.23 3.29
N ALA A 223 6.87 4.49 3.44
CA ALA A 223 6.78 3.32 4.32
C ALA A 223 7.34 2.05 3.66
N ALA A 224 6.84 1.70 2.48
CA ALA A 224 7.13 0.42 1.83
C ALA A 224 8.45 0.39 1.01
N PHE A 225 9.05 1.55 0.70
CA PHE A 225 10.18 1.64 -0.24
C PHE A 225 11.51 1.93 0.48
N ARG A 226 11.56 1.68 1.80
CA ARG A 226 12.79 1.83 2.57
C ARG A 226 13.83 0.83 2.09
N LYS A 227 15.01 1.30 1.66
CA LYS A 227 16.09 0.45 1.12
C LYS A 227 16.53 -0.68 2.06
N SER A 228 16.36 -0.50 3.36
CA SER A 228 16.73 -1.48 4.39
C SER A 228 15.76 -2.66 4.51
N GLU A 229 14.55 -2.56 3.96
CA GLU A 229 13.53 -3.62 4.10
C GLU A 229 13.53 -4.53 2.88
N ARG A 230 13.66 -5.84 3.07
CA ARG A 230 13.66 -6.83 1.97
C ARG A 230 12.27 -7.01 1.36
N TYR A 231 11.24 -6.98 2.20
CA TYR A 231 9.87 -7.21 1.80
C TYR A 231 9.10 -5.90 1.68
N ALA A 232 8.05 -5.90 0.86
CA ALA A 232 7.12 -4.78 0.81
C ALA A 232 5.70 -5.23 0.48
N TYR A 233 4.74 -4.65 1.18
CA TYR A 233 3.36 -4.66 0.78
C TYR A 233 2.67 -3.34 1.12
N TYR A 234 1.56 -3.08 0.45
CA TYR A 234 0.57 -2.15 0.95
C TYR A 234 -0.84 -2.65 0.63
N CYS A 235 -1.77 -2.33 1.51
CA CYS A 235 -3.19 -2.60 1.34
C CYS A 235 -3.93 -1.27 1.32
N LYS A 236 -4.69 -1.01 0.25
CA LYS A 236 -5.61 0.13 0.18
C LYS A 236 -6.91 -0.28 0.86
N VAL A 237 -7.40 0.57 1.75
CA VAL A 237 -8.74 0.47 2.36
C VAL A 237 -9.49 1.72 1.96
N GLN A 238 -10.60 1.54 1.25
CA GLN A 238 -11.41 2.63 0.72
C GLN A 238 -12.86 2.45 1.16
N PHE A 239 -13.42 3.56 1.62
CA PHE A 239 -14.81 3.71 2.02
C PHE A 239 -15.51 4.67 1.07
N PHE A 240 -16.78 4.43 0.79
CA PHE A 240 -17.63 5.40 0.10
C PHE A 240 -19.07 5.33 0.58
N THR A 241 -19.78 6.44 0.52
CA THR A 241 -21.21 6.50 0.79
C THR A 241 -21.84 7.68 0.06
N GLU A 242 -23.13 7.60 -0.18
CA GLU A 242 -23.98 8.75 -0.51
C GLU A 242 -24.83 9.11 0.72
N GLY A 243 -25.19 10.38 0.87
CA GLY A 243 -26.01 10.88 1.97
C GLY A 243 -26.96 12.01 1.55
N PRO A 244 -27.80 12.48 2.50
CA PRO A 244 -28.67 13.63 2.28
C PRO A 244 -27.89 14.93 2.04
N LEU A 245 -28.60 16.02 1.71
CA LEU A 245 -27.97 17.29 1.28
C LEU A 245 -27.08 17.97 2.33
N ASP A 246 -27.39 17.74 3.59
CA ASP A 246 -26.72 18.22 4.79
C ASP A 246 -25.64 17.25 5.29
N PHE A 247 -25.46 16.09 4.64
CA PHE A 247 -24.40 15.14 4.98
C PHE A 247 -23.02 15.77 4.72
N THR A 248 -22.19 15.79 5.75
CA THR A 248 -20.89 16.44 5.76
C THR A 248 -19.72 15.46 5.75
N VAL A 249 -18.51 15.97 5.57
CA VAL A 249 -17.28 15.18 5.71
C VAL A 249 -17.10 14.64 7.13
N ASP A 250 -17.52 15.39 8.16
CA ASP A 250 -17.42 14.96 9.56
C ASP A 250 -18.35 13.77 9.82
N ASP A 251 -19.57 13.79 9.27
CA ASP A 251 -20.50 12.64 9.33
C ASP A 251 -19.90 11.41 8.64
N PHE A 252 -19.24 11.61 7.49
CA PHE A 252 -18.56 10.54 6.77
C PHE A 252 -17.37 9.97 7.56
N VAL A 253 -16.55 10.82 8.18
CA VAL A 253 -15.41 10.40 9.01
C VAL A 253 -15.90 9.63 10.24
N ALA A 254 -16.93 10.14 10.92
CA ALA A 254 -17.52 9.47 12.08
C ALA A 254 -18.08 8.09 11.71
N ARG A 255 -18.85 8.00 10.61
CA ARG A 255 -19.37 6.72 10.09
C ARG A 255 -18.24 5.76 9.71
N SER A 256 -17.19 6.27 9.06
CA SER A 256 -16.03 5.49 8.67
C SER A 256 -15.25 4.99 9.88
N ALA A 257 -15.15 5.77 10.96
CA ALA A 257 -14.47 5.39 12.19
C ALA A 257 -15.19 4.25 12.91
N ASP A 258 -16.51 4.38 13.06
CA ASP A 258 -17.38 3.34 13.65
C ASP A 258 -17.27 2.01 12.88
N PHE A 259 -17.32 2.06 11.55
CA PHE A 259 -17.10 0.85 10.73
C PHE A 259 -15.67 0.31 10.83
N ALA A 260 -14.66 1.20 10.80
CA ALA A 260 -13.26 0.81 10.84
C ALA A 260 -12.82 0.20 12.18
N GLU A 261 -13.47 0.54 13.29
CA GLU A 261 -13.26 -0.10 14.60
C GLU A 261 -13.42 -1.62 14.51
N HIS A 262 -14.45 -2.08 13.79
CA HIS A 262 -14.74 -3.50 13.63
C HIS A 262 -13.98 -4.13 12.45
N LEU A 263 -13.82 -3.40 11.35
CA LEU A 263 -13.12 -3.90 10.17
C LEU A 263 -11.62 -4.09 10.41
N LEU A 264 -10.95 -3.13 11.06
CA LEU A 264 -9.50 -3.07 11.06
C LEU A 264 -8.84 -4.31 11.69
N PRO A 265 -9.29 -4.85 12.84
CA PRO A 265 -8.75 -6.09 13.38
C PRO A 265 -8.93 -7.29 12.43
N GLU A 266 -10.09 -7.43 11.78
CA GLU A 266 -10.35 -8.51 10.82
C GLU A 266 -9.49 -8.37 9.56
N LEU A 267 -9.30 -7.14 9.08
CA LEU A 267 -8.38 -6.85 7.98
C LEU A 267 -6.93 -7.21 8.36
N MET A 268 -6.47 -6.79 9.53
CA MET A 268 -5.10 -7.07 9.99
C MET A 268 -4.85 -8.56 10.22
N ARG A 269 -5.89 -9.35 10.54
CA ARG A 269 -5.82 -10.81 10.57
C ARG A 269 -5.50 -11.40 9.20
N CYS A 270 -6.02 -10.80 8.12
CA CYS A 270 -5.78 -11.22 6.73
C CYS A 270 -4.42 -10.77 6.20
N LEU A 271 -3.97 -9.57 6.60
CA LEU A 271 -2.71 -8.99 6.14
C LEU A 271 -1.50 -9.68 6.77
N PRO A 272 -0.30 -9.56 6.16
CA PRO A 272 0.92 -10.08 6.77
C PRO A 272 1.19 -9.47 8.14
N ASP A 273 1.52 -10.33 9.11
CA ASP A 273 2.01 -9.88 10.41
C ASP A 273 3.40 -9.30 10.24
N TRP A 274 3.50 -7.97 10.28
CA TRP A 274 4.75 -7.30 9.96
C TRP A 274 5.85 -7.57 10.99
N ALA A 275 5.50 -7.84 12.24
CA ALA A 275 6.48 -8.22 13.26
C ALA A 275 7.17 -9.54 12.90
N GLU A 276 6.41 -10.52 12.43
CA GLU A 276 6.96 -11.80 11.94
C GLU A 276 7.76 -11.64 10.64
N VAL A 277 7.30 -10.79 9.72
CA VAL A 277 8.03 -10.55 8.46
C VAL A 277 9.39 -9.89 8.74
N GLN A 278 9.43 -8.93 9.67
CA GLN A 278 10.66 -8.28 10.11
C GLN A 278 11.61 -9.25 10.81
N SER A 279 11.10 -10.14 11.68
CA SER A 279 11.95 -11.11 12.37
C SER A 279 12.57 -12.13 11.41
N ARG A 280 11.80 -12.66 10.45
CA ARG A 280 12.31 -13.57 9.40
C ARG A 280 13.38 -12.91 8.52
N SER A 281 13.23 -11.62 8.25
CA SER A 281 14.22 -10.83 7.49
C SER A 281 15.53 -10.68 8.26
N ALA A 282 15.46 -10.47 9.58
CA ALA A 282 16.65 -10.31 10.43
C ALA A 282 17.42 -11.63 10.61
N THR A 283 16.72 -12.78 10.64
CA THR A 283 17.36 -14.09 10.83
C THR A 283 17.98 -14.67 9.56
N THR A 284 17.60 -14.18 8.38
CA THR A 284 18.20 -14.63 7.11
C THR A 284 19.46 -13.81 6.83
N PRO A 285 20.69 -14.36 6.99
CA PRO A 285 21.87 -13.63 6.62
C PRO A 285 21.83 -13.42 5.11
N VAL A 286 21.98 -12.17 4.67
CA VAL A 286 22.35 -11.89 3.28
C VAL A 286 23.62 -12.70 3.04
N ALA A 287 23.56 -13.70 2.15
CA ALA A 287 24.70 -14.51 1.80
C ALA A 287 25.84 -13.56 1.42
N SER A 288 26.81 -13.43 2.32
CA SER A 288 28.02 -12.68 2.04
C SER A 288 28.65 -13.41 0.87
N VAL A 289 28.80 -12.70 -0.25
CA VAL A 289 29.56 -13.20 -1.38
C VAL A 289 30.95 -13.50 -0.85
N SER A 290 31.20 -14.80 -0.68
CA SER A 290 32.50 -15.36 -0.36
C SER A 290 33.48 -14.79 -1.38
N ARG A 291 34.39 -13.93 -0.91
CA ARG A 291 35.61 -13.62 -1.66
C ARG A 291 36.48 -14.85 -1.57
N THR A 292 36.34 -15.76 -2.52
CA THR A 292 37.40 -16.74 -2.81
C THR A 292 38.46 -16.04 -3.65
N ASN A 293 39.68 -16.13 -3.13
CA ASN A 293 40.99 -15.71 -3.65
C ASN A 293 41.15 -15.75 -5.18
#